data_AF-A0A9W4N4D3-F1
#
_entry.id   AF-A0A9W4N4D3-F1
#
_cell.length_a   1.000
_cell.length_b   1.000
_cell.length_c   1.000
_cell.angle_alpha   90.00
_cell.angle_beta   90.00
_cell.angle_gamma   90.00
#
_symmetry.space_group_name_H-M   'P 1'
#
loop_
_entity.id
_entity.type
_entity.pdbx_description
1 polymer ?
#
loop_
_entity_poly.entity_id
_entity_poly.type
_entity_poly.pdbx_seq_one_letter_code
_entity_poly.pdbx_strand_id
1 'polypeptide(L)'
;MIFVKWHLLLQAAAFSPVYAHLKMTSPEPYSRDTINNSPLAADGSDFPCKLQPGAFHAPTEESIYWAGQNNTINLLGSATHGGGSCQVSLTSDREPTKTSDWKVIKSYEGGCPASVPSILPGDATSDHSLQLHFAIPKGIEPGKYTLAWTWFNRIGNREMYMNCAPITVANDSPSNAFDDTPKQSPAFPPMFVANINGCMTRENVDIRFPWPGSIVEYNGNRNNRPQESEPVCSGNPTFDPIQVTDPADTGAADSMTENPHLTSCSCGCQGN
;
A
#
# COMPACT_ATOMS: atom_id res chain seq x y z
N MET A 1 -61.36 -11.08 -27.73
CA MET A 1 -60.78 -10.96 -26.37
C MET A 1 -59.61 -11.92 -26.27
N ILE A 2 -58.37 -11.42 -26.37
CA ILE A 2 -57.16 -12.19 -26.06
C ILE A 2 -56.35 -11.28 -25.14
N PHE A 3 -56.33 -11.60 -23.84
CA PHE A 3 -55.52 -10.89 -22.86
C PHE A 3 -54.15 -11.56 -22.80
N VAL A 4 -53.13 -10.92 -23.34
CA VAL A 4 -51.73 -11.34 -23.16
C VAL A 4 -51.25 -10.74 -21.84
N LYS A 5 -51.16 -11.57 -20.80
CA LYS A 5 -50.52 -11.20 -19.53
C LYS A 5 -49.00 -11.19 -19.73
N TRP A 6 -48.40 -10.01 -19.71
CA TRP A 6 -46.95 -9.87 -19.56
C TRP A 6 -46.57 -10.12 -18.09
N HIS A 7 -45.76 -11.14 -17.85
CA HIS A 7 -45.08 -11.33 -16.58
C HIS A 7 -43.70 -10.69 -16.66
N LEU A 8 -43.56 -9.54 -16.00
CA LEU A 8 -42.27 -8.94 -15.66
C LEU A 8 -41.58 -9.88 -14.66
N LEU A 9 -40.60 -10.64 -15.14
CA LEU A 9 -39.65 -11.35 -14.28
C LEU A 9 -38.69 -10.31 -13.69
N LEU A 10 -38.92 -9.92 -12.43
CA LEU A 10 -37.90 -9.28 -11.61
C LEU A 10 -36.79 -10.32 -11.37
N GLN A 11 -35.71 -10.24 -12.14
CA GLN A 11 -34.46 -10.91 -11.75
C GLN A 11 -33.85 -10.10 -10.60
N ALA A 12 -34.09 -10.55 -9.37
CA ALA A 12 -33.28 -10.12 -8.25
C ALA A 12 -31.87 -10.68 -8.47
N ALA A 13 -30.95 -9.82 -8.91
CA ALA A 13 -29.53 -10.14 -8.86
C ALA A 13 -29.15 -10.26 -7.37
N ALA A 14 -29.04 -11.50 -6.90
CA ALA A 14 -28.46 -11.77 -5.59
C ALA A 14 -27.00 -11.34 -5.65
N PHE A 15 -26.68 -10.17 -5.11
CA PHE A 15 -25.31 -9.80 -4.77
C PHE A 15 -24.87 -10.74 -3.65
N SER A 16 -24.27 -11.88 -3.98
CA SER A 16 -23.50 -12.64 -3.01
C SER A 16 -22.39 -11.73 -2.51
N PRO A 17 -22.32 -11.39 -1.20
CA PRO A 17 -21.14 -10.71 -0.69
C PRO A 17 -19.96 -11.62 -1.01
N VAL A 18 -19.01 -11.11 -1.80
CA VAL A 18 -17.85 -11.88 -2.25
C VAL A 18 -16.97 -12.10 -1.02
N TYR A 19 -17.19 -13.18 -0.28
CA TYR A 19 -16.36 -13.58 0.85
C TYR A 19 -15.02 -14.18 0.39
N ALA A 20 -14.69 -14.07 -0.89
CA ALA A 20 -13.59 -14.78 -1.54
C ALA A 20 -12.40 -13.88 -1.92
N HIS A 21 -12.26 -12.73 -1.27
CA HIS A 21 -11.12 -11.83 -1.41
C HIS A 21 -9.79 -12.48 -0.98
N LEU A 22 -8.70 -11.74 -1.17
CA LEU A 22 -7.35 -12.24 -0.98
C LEU A 22 -6.80 -11.93 0.41
N LYS A 23 -6.07 -12.89 0.99
CA LYS A 23 -5.26 -12.70 2.19
C LYS A 23 -3.87 -13.30 2.04
N MET A 24 -2.90 -12.71 2.73
CA MET A 24 -1.52 -13.17 2.79
C MET A 24 -1.38 -14.43 3.65
N THR A 25 -0.64 -15.41 3.14
CA THR A 25 -0.28 -16.65 3.85
C THR A 25 1.23 -16.80 4.05
N SER A 26 2.04 -16.11 3.24
CA SER A 26 3.50 -16.02 3.39
C SER A 26 3.96 -14.59 3.03
N PRO A 27 4.88 -13.97 3.80
CA PRO A 27 5.29 -14.37 5.15
C PRO A 27 4.09 -14.59 6.07
N GLU A 28 4.25 -15.46 7.07
CA GLU A 28 3.13 -15.79 7.96
C GLU A 28 2.65 -14.50 8.66
N PRO A 29 1.38 -14.09 8.46
CA PRO A 29 0.89 -12.84 9.02
C PRO A 29 0.77 -12.91 10.53
N TYR A 30 0.78 -11.75 11.19
CA TYR A 30 0.35 -11.68 12.59
C TYR A 30 -1.07 -12.25 12.73
N SER A 31 -1.28 -12.97 13.83
CA SER A 31 -2.60 -13.51 14.21
C SER A 31 -3.28 -14.26 13.06
N ARG A 32 -2.50 -15.11 12.38
CA ARG A 32 -2.89 -15.92 11.21
C ARG A 32 -4.29 -16.54 11.30
N ASP A 33 -4.67 -17.02 12.48
CA ASP A 33 -5.93 -17.73 12.67
C ASP A 33 -7.15 -16.79 12.71
N THR A 34 -6.96 -15.50 12.97
CA THR A 34 -8.04 -14.50 13.06
C THR A 34 -8.04 -13.50 11.91
N ILE A 35 -6.99 -13.45 11.08
CA ILE A 35 -6.96 -12.55 9.92
C ILE A 35 -7.93 -13.04 8.83
N ASN A 36 -8.88 -12.18 8.49
CA ASN A 36 -9.82 -12.41 7.39
C ASN A 36 -9.29 -11.82 6.07
N ASN A 37 -10.02 -12.06 4.98
CA ASN A 37 -9.69 -11.58 3.65
C ASN A 37 -10.44 -10.31 3.24
N SER A 38 -11.24 -9.71 4.13
CA SER A 38 -11.93 -8.45 3.83
C SER A 38 -10.93 -7.30 3.68
N PRO A 39 -11.28 -6.25 2.92
CA PRO A 39 -10.53 -5.00 2.94
C PRO A 39 -10.51 -4.40 4.35
N LEU A 40 -9.71 -3.36 4.54
CA LEU A 40 -9.81 -2.49 5.70
C LEU A 40 -11.18 -1.81 5.74
N ALA A 41 -11.64 -1.45 6.94
CA ALA A 41 -12.85 -0.68 7.13
C ALA A 41 -12.71 0.70 6.46
N ALA A 42 -13.75 1.12 5.75
CA ALA A 42 -13.74 2.37 4.97
C ALA A 42 -13.60 3.64 5.82
N ASP A 43 -13.87 3.57 7.13
CA ASP A 43 -13.63 4.65 8.09
C ASP A 43 -12.21 4.63 8.69
N GLY A 44 -11.38 3.66 8.29
CA GLY A 44 -10.03 3.44 8.78
C GLY A 44 -9.97 2.98 10.23
N SER A 45 -11.06 2.47 10.81
CA SER A 45 -11.11 2.03 12.21
C SER A 45 -10.18 0.84 12.53
N ASP A 46 -9.91 -0.02 11.54
CA ASP A 46 -9.01 -1.17 11.66
C ASP A 46 -7.62 -0.94 11.00
N PHE A 47 -7.28 0.29 10.65
CA PHE A 47 -5.95 0.63 10.12
C PHE A 47 -4.95 0.98 11.24
N PRO A 48 -3.68 0.51 11.17
CA PRO A 48 -3.10 -0.39 10.17
C PRO A 48 -3.26 -1.89 10.51
N CYS A 49 -2.95 -2.78 9.56
CA CYS A 49 -2.83 -4.21 9.81
C CYS A 49 -4.09 -4.94 10.30
N LYS A 50 -5.30 -4.40 10.03
CA LYS A 50 -6.58 -4.96 10.47
C LYS A 50 -6.67 -5.05 12.00
N LEU A 51 -6.47 -3.92 12.67
CA LEU A 51 -6.51 -3.80 14.13
C LEU A 51 -7.75 -4.46 14.72
N GLN A 52 -7.49 -5.32 15.69
CA GLN A 52 -8.45 -6.03 16.50
C GLN A 52 -7.75 -6.43 17.81
N PRO A 53 -8.48 -6.82 18.87
CA PRO A 53 -7.85 -7.37 20.07
C PRO A 53 -6.89 -8.51 19.73
N GLY A 54 -5.62 -8.36 20.10
CA GLY A 54 -4.58 -9.34 19.78
C GLY A 54 -4.15 -9.37 18.31
N ALA A 55 -4.21 -8.25 17.57
CA ALA A 55 -3.83 -8.18 16.16
C ALA A 55 -2.35 -8.52 15.85
N PHE A 56 -1.46 -8.46 16.84
CA PHE A 56 -0.01 -8.60 16.64
C PHE A 56 0.58 -9.86 17.29
N HIS A 57 -0.19 -10.95 17.35
CA HIS A 57 0.37 -12.23 17.82
C HIS A 57 1.32 -12.78 16.75
N ALA A 58 2.61 -12.82 17.05
CA ALA A 58 3.63 -13.32 16.12
C ALA A 58 3.53 -14.85 15.97
N PRO A 59 3.88 -15.41 14.80
CA PRO A 59 4.05 -16.85 14.64
C PRO A 59 5.23 -17.35 15.49
N THR A 60 5.26 -18.67 15.73
CA THR A 60 6.36 -19.32 16.48
C THR A 60 7.71 -19.08 15.83
N GLU A 61 7.77 -19.06 14.50
CA GLU A 61 8.97 -18.79 13.72
C GLU A 61 8.72 -17.61 12.77
N GLU A 62 9.52 -16.55 12.91
CA GLU A 62 9.46 -15.39 12.01
C GLU A 62 10.18 -15.69 10.69
N SER A 63 9.69 -15.11 9.59
CA SER A 63 10.42 -15.17 8.32
C SER A 63 11.71 -14.36 8.41
N ILE A 64 12.83 -14.99 8.04
CA ILE A 64 14.15 -14.36 7.99
C ILE A 64 14.48 -14.04 6.53
N TYR A 65 14.82 -12.78 6.26
CA TYR A 65 15.19 -12.31 4.94
C TYR A 65 16.56 -11.65 4.95
N TRP A 66 17.30 -11.83 3.85
CA TRP A 66 18.61 -11.21 3.64
C TRP A 66 18.49 -10.10 2.60
N ALA A 67 19.26 -9.02 2.80
CA ALA A 67 19.33 -7.94 1.83
C ALA A 67 19.77 -8.47 0.44
N GLY A 68 19.11 -7.98 -0.60
CA GLY A 68 19.34 -8.35 -1.99
C GLY A 68 18.78 -9.71 -2.42
N GLN A 69 18.27 -10.54 -1.52
CA GLN A 69 17.67 -11.83 -1.90
C GLN A 69 16.20 -11.68 -2.29
N ASN A 70 15.80 -12.44 -3.30
CA ASN A 70 14.41 -12.50 -3.74
C ASN A 70 13.59 -13.37 -2.80
N ASN A 71 12.45 -12.84 -2.36
CA ASN A 71 11.48 -13.45 -1.46
C ASN A 71 10.11 -13.39 -2.12
N THR A 72 9.11 -14.02 -1.50
CA THR A 72 7.76 -14.11 -2.07
C THR A 72 6.70 -13.79 -1.02
N ILE A 73 5.68 -13.06 -1.45
CA ILE A 73 4.40 -12.97 -0.77
C ILE A 73 3.44 -13.95 -1.44
N ASN A 74 2.85 -14.87 -0.66
CA ASN A 74 1.83 -15.81 -1.13
C ASN A 74 0.44 -15.33 -0.70
N LEU A 75 -0.53 -15.44 -1.61
CA LEU A 75 -1.91 -14.99 -1.39
C LEU A 75 -2.90 -16.15 -1.59
N LEU A 76 -3.93 -16.18 -0.75
CA LEU A 76 -5.03 -17.16 -0.75
C LEU A 76 -6.37 -16.46 -0.99
N GLY A 77 -7.24 -17.06 -1.80
CA GLY A 77 -8.56 -16.53 -2.17
C GLY A 77 -8.74 -16.42 -3.68
N SER A 78 -9.91 -16.00 -4.15
CA SER A 78 -10.28 -16.09 -5.56
C SER A 78 -10.66 -14.76 -6.24
N ALA A 79 -11.00 -13.71 -5.49
CA ALA A 79 -11.35 -12.41 -6.05
C ALA A 79 -10.12 -11.52 -6.22
N THR A 80 -9.59 -11.47 -7.45
CA THR A 80 -8.42 -10.67 -7.81
C THR A 80 -8.78 -9.25 -8.25
N HIS A 81 -10.08 -8.96 -8.42
CA HIS A 81 -10.60 -7.66 -8.88
C HIS A 81 -9.94 -7.12 -10.15
N GLY A 82 -9.48 -8.04 -11.00
CA GLY A 82 -8.78 -7.74 -12.25
C GLY A 82 -7.41 -7.11 -12.02
N GLY A 83 -6.82 -7.29 -10.85
CA GLY A 83 -5.56 -6.70 -10.43
C GLY A 83 -5.76 -5.35 -9.74
N GLY A 84 -4.99 -4.36 -10.16
CA GLY A 84 -4.75 -3.12 -9.43
C GLY A 84 -3.28 -2.95 -9.08
N SER A 85 -3.02 -2.12 -8.08
CA SER A 85 -1.66 -1.76 -7.66
C SER A 85 -1.43 -2.09 -6.20
N CYS A 86 -0.19 -2.46 -5.88
CA CYS A 86 0.20 -2.84 -4.52
C CYS A 86 1.51 -2.18 -4.09
N GLN A 87 1.74 -2.09 -2.79
CA GLN A 87 3.06 -1.83 -2.23
C GLN A 87 3.46 -2.92 -1.24
N VAL A 88 4.77 -3.11 -1.13
CA VAL A 88 5.40 -3.79 0.01
C VAL A 88 6.13 -2.73 0.80
N SER A 89 5.79 -2.61 2.08
CA SER A 89 6.32 -1.59 2.97
C SER A 89 6.83 -2.20 4.26
N LEU A 90 7.83 -1.58 4.88
CA LEU A 90 8.40 -1.99 6.15
C LEU A 90 8.23 -0.89 7.21
N THR A 91 8.00 -1.28 8.44
CA THR A 91 8.15 -0.40 9.61
C THR A 91 8.95 -1.14 10.68
N SER A 92 9.73 -0.42 11.49
CA SER A 92 10.43 -1.00 12.65
C SER A 92 9.46 -1.31 13.80
N ASP A 93 8.26 -0.74 13.77
CA ASP A 93 7.24 -1.00 14.78
C ASP A 93 6.74 -2.44 14.68
N ARG A 94 6.76 -3.15 15.81
CA ARG A 94 6.25 -4.53 15.91
C ARG A 94 4.75 -4.60 16.21
N GLU A 95 4.20 -3.47 16.66
CA GLU A 95 2.76 -3.26 16.84
C GLU A 95 2.39 -1.91 16.21
N PRO A 96 2.34 -1.82 14.86
CA PRO A 96 2.13 -0.55 14.17
C PRO A 96 0.81 0.13 14.54
N THR A 97 0.83 1.45 14.54
CA THR A 97 -0.30 2.34 14.79
C THR A 97 -0.54 3.25 13.58
N LYS A 98 -1.58 4.09 13.63
CA LYS A 98 -1.86 5.06 12.54
C LYS A 98 -0.75 6.08 12.30
N THR A 99 0.20 6.22 13.23
CA THR A 99 1.33 7.15 13.15
C THR A 99 2.66 6.44 12.91
N SER A 100 2.66 5.13 12.69
CA SER A 100 3.88 4.38 12.39
C SER A 100 4.47 4.80 11.05
N ASP A 101 5.80 4.91 11.02
CA ASP A 101 6.54 5.26 9.80
C ASP A 101 6.69 4.02 8.91
N TRP A 102 6.05 4.04 7.75
CA TRP A 102 6.08 2.95 6.77
C TRP A 102 6.93 3.32 5.56
N LYS A 103 7.93 2.51 5.29
CA LYS A 103 8.91 2.69 4.21
C LYS A 103 8.62 1.73 3.07
N VAL A 104 8.23 2.26 1.92
CA VAL A 104 7.98 1.46 0.71
C VAL A 104 9.29 0.89 0.19
N ILE A 105 9.36 -0.43 0.04
CA ILE A 105 10.51 -1.13 -0.54
C ILE A 105 10.24 -1.61 -1.98
N LYS A 106 8.97 -1.75 -2.37
CA LYS A 106 8.57 -2.12 -3.74
C LYS A 106 7.16 -1.67 -4.05
N SER A 107 6.95 -1.17 -5.26
CA SER A 107 5.61 -0.87 -5.81
C SER A 107 5.32 -1.73 -7.04
N TYR A 108 4.06 -2.16 -7.19
CA TYR A 108 3.53 -2.80 -8.39
C TYR A 108 2.42 -1.91 -8.93
N GLU A 109 2.62 -1.29 -10.10
CA GLU A 109 1.58 -0.44 -10.73
C GLU A 109 0.88 -1.22 -11.84
N GLY A 110 -0.12 -2.00 -11.44
CA GLY A 110 -0.91 -2.84 -12.33
C GLY A 110 -0.50 -4.31 -12.34
N GLY A 111 -1.51 -5.17 -12.49
CA GLY A 111 -1.34 -6.62 -12.48
C GLY A 111 -1.07 -7.21 -11.10
N CYS A 112 -1.27 -6.43 -10.04
CA CYS A 112 -1.17 -6.91 -8.67
C CYS A 112 -2.57 -7.09 -8.05
N PRO A 113 -2.86 -8.21 -7.37
CA PRO A 113 -1.97 -9.33 -7.08
C PRO A 113 -1.76 -10.32 -8.23
N ALA A 114 -2.58 -10.24 -9.28
CA ALA A 114 -2.38 -11.02 -10.48
C ALA A 114 -3.05 -10.40 -11.72
N SER A 115 -2.42 -10.58 -12.89
CA SER A 115 -2.97 -10.25 -14.21
C SER A 115 -3.84 -11.38 -14.77
N VAL A 116 -4.88 -11.75 -14.00
CA VAL A 116 -5.78 -12.88 -14.29
C VAL A 116 -7.24 -12.41 -14.26
N PRO A 117 -8.23 -13.27 -14.61
CA PRO A 117 -9.65 -12.90 -14.51
C PRO A 117 -10.02 -12.37 -13.12
N SER A 118 -11.00 -11.46 -13.09
CA SER A 118 -11.39 -10.74 -11.87
C SER A 118 -11.83 -11.66 -10.72
N ILE A 119 -12.36 -12.82 -11.06
CA ILE A 119 -12.75 -13.88 -10.13
C ILE A 119 -12.18 -15.18 -10.67
N LEU A 120 -11.41 -15.87 -9.85
CA LEU A 120 -10.91 -17.22 -10.11
C LEU A 120 -11.93 -18.26 -9.62
N PRO A 121 -11.92 -19.50 -10.14
CA PRO A 121 -12.80 -20.55 -9.65
C PRO A 121 -12.53 -20.88 -8.19
N GLY A 122 -13.56 -21.01 -7.36
CA GLY A 122 -13.40 -21.39 -5.95
C GLY A 122 -13.87 -20.30 -4.99
N ASP A 123 -13.30 -20.32 -3.78
CA ASP A 123 -13.73 -19.52 -2.63
C ASP A 123 -12.54 -18.85 -1.89
N ALA A 124 -12.83 -18.32 -0.71
CA ALA A 124 -11.88 -17.66 0.20
C ALA A 124 -10.64 -18.49 0.58
N THR A 125 -10.75 -19.81 0.46
CA THR A 125 -9.74 -20.80 0.88
C THR A 125 -9.01 -21.41 -0.30
N SER A 126 -9.34 -20.99 -1.52
CA SER A 126 -8.73 -21.52 -2.73
C SER A 126 -7.30 -21.01 -2.92
N ASP A 127 -6.38 -21.94 -3.13
CA ASP A 127 -4.99 -21.67 -3.46
C ASP A 127 -4.80 -21.71 -4.98
N HIS A 128 -4.51 -20.54 -5.56
CA HIS A 128 -4.20 -20.38 -6.98
C HIS A 128 -2.70 -20.10 -7.21
N SER A 129 -1.87 -20.36 -6.20
CA SER A 129 -0.43 -20.10 -6.24
C SER A 129 -0.08 -18.66 -6.62
N LEU A 130 -0.90 -17.71 -6.15
CA LEU A 130 -0.69 -16.28 -6.38
C LEU A 130 0.52 -15.81 -5.58
N GLN A 131 1.53 -15.31 -6.30
CA GLN A 131 2.85 -14.98 -5.77
C GLN A 131 3.26 -13.59 -6.22
N LEU A 132 3.80 -12.79 -5.29
CA LEU A 132 4.44 -11.51 -5.56
C LEU A 132 5.89 -11.55 -5.08
N HIS A 133 6.83 -11.33 -5.99
CA HIS A 133 8.25 -11.41 -5.66
C HIS A 133 8.80 -10.07 -5.19
N PHE A 134 9.49 -10.02 -4.06
CA PHE A 134 10.13 -8.80 -3.56
C PHE A 134 11.50 -9.10 -3.00
N ALA A 135 12.37 -8.11 -2.90
CA ALA A 135 13.64 -8.23 -2.21
C ALA A 135 13.70 -7.22 -1.07
N ILE A 136 14.45 -7.53 0.00
CA ILE A 136 14.86 -6.51 0.97
C ILE A 136 15.97 -5.70 0.30
N PRO A 137 15.77 -4.41 -0.02
CA PRO A 137 16.78 -3.63 -0.72
C PRO A 137 18.00 -3.38 0.18
N LYS A 138 19.17 -3.21 -0.43
CA LYS A 138 20.36 -2.73 0.32
C LYS A 138 20.02 -1.35 0.91
N GLY A 139 20.44 -1.09 2.15
CA GLY A 139 20.11 0.13 2.90
C GLY A 139 18.97 -0.03 3.91
N ILE A 140 18.31 -1.19 3.96
CA ILE A 140 17.51 -1.58 5.14
C ILE A 140 18.46 -2.22 6.15
N GLU A 141 18.54 -1.62 7.34
CA GLU A 141 19.39 -2.14 8.41
C GLU A 141 18.89 -3.49 8.92
N PRO A 142 19.80 -4.41 9.29
CA PRO A 142 19.44 -5.64 9.98
C PRO A 142 18.62 -5.37 11.24
N GLY A 143 17.57 -6.15 11.45
CA GLY A 143 16.66 -5.94 12.57
C GLY A 143 15.29 -6.59 12.41
N LYS A 144 14.45 -6.34 13.40
CA LYS A 144 13.06 -6.81 13.44
C LYS A 144 12.14 -5.76 12.84
N TYR A 145 11.32 -6.18 11.89
CA TYR A 145 10.37 -5.29 11.20
C TYR A 145 8.98 -5.92 11.15
N THR A 146 8.00 -5.08 10.83
CA THR A 146 6.72 -5.50 10.30
C THR A 146 6.68 -5.18 8.81
N LEU A 147 6.40 -6.20 7.99
CA LEU A 147 6.13 -6.07 6.56
C LEU A 147 4.63 -5.89 6.36
N ALA A 148 4.23 -4.95 5.51
CA ALA A 148 2.87 -4.80 5.02
C ALA A 148 2.80 -5.03 3.52
N TRP A 149 1.87 -5.89 3.11
CA TRP A 149 1.33 -5.92 1.76
C TRP A 149 0.07 -5.06 1.73
N THR A 150 0.06 -4.02 0.88
CA THR A 150 -1.12 -3.20 0.63
C THR A 150 -1.56 -3.35 -0.82
N TRP A 151 -2.88 -3.35 -1.05
CA TRP A 151 -3.45 -3.50 -2.39
C TRP A 151 -4.68 -2.61 -2.59
N PHE A 152 -4.69 -1.92 -3.74
CA PHE A 152 -5.78 -1.09 -4.22
C PHE A 152 -6.38 -1.75 -5.46
N ASN A 153 -7.58 -2.28 -5.33
CA ASN A 153 -8.24 -3.10 -6.34
C ASN A 153 -8.71 -2.26 -7.54
N ARG A 154 -8.47 -2.78 -8.75
CA ARG A 154 -8.85 -2.07 -9.98
C ARG A 154 -10.37 -2.02 -10.18
N ILE A 155 -11.06 -3.16 -10.07
CA ILE A 155 -12.50 -3.30 -10.34
C ILE A 155 -13.26 -3.49 -9.01
N GLY A 156 -14.47 -2.94 -8.90
CA GLY A 156 -15.37 -3.16 -7.76
C GLY A 156 -15.51 -1.96 -6.81
N ASN A 157 -15.69 -2.22 -5.52
CA ASN A 157 -15.70 -1.15 -4.52
C ASN A 157 -14.31 -0.49 -4.44
N ARG A 158 -14.24 0.76 -4.00
CA ARG A 158 -12.95 1.44 -3.79
C ARG A 158 -12.43 1.02 -2.42
N GLU A 159 -11.50 0.07 -2.40
CA GLU A 159 -11.07 -0.59 -1.18
C GLU A 159 -9.54 -0.52 -1.02
N MET A 160 -9.07 -0.66 0.22
CA MET A 160 -7.66 -0.86 0.53
C MET A 160 -7.54 -2.16 1.32
N TYR A 161 -6.78 -3.10 0.79
CA TYR A 161 -6.43 -4.34 1.47
C TYR A 161 -5.08 -4.15 2.15
N MET A 162 -4.93 -4.72 3.34
CA MET A 162 -3.67 -4.69 4.08
C MET A 162 -3.51 -5.96 4.92
N ASN A 163 -2.40 -6.67 4.77
CA ASN A 163 -1.98 -7.72 5.70
C ASN A 163 -0.54 -7.46 6.14
N CYS A 164 -0.27 -7.77 7.41
CA CYS A 164 1.02 -7.51 8.03
C CYS A 164 1.64 -8.79 8.59
N ALA A 165 2.96 -8.90 8.49
CA ALA A 165 3.72 -10.02 9.02
C ALA A 165 4.97 -9.54 9.78
N PRO A 166 5.33 -10.19 10.90
CA PRO A 166 6.63 -10.02 11.51
C PRO A 166 7.71 -10.65 10.63
N ILE A 167 8.78 -9.89 10.38
CA ILE A 167 9.95 -10.39 9.67
C ILE A 167 11.22 -10.00 10.44
N THR A 168 12.28 -10.75 10.19
CA THR A 168 13.63 -10.40 10.64
C THR A 168 14.53 -10.22 9.41
N VAL A 169 15.09 -9.02 9.26
CA VAL A 169 16.14 -8.75 8.28
C VAL A 169 17.47 -9.14 8.92
N ALA A 170 18.13 -10.14 8.36
CA ALA A 170 19.46 -10.57 8.82
C ALA A 170 20.57 -9.73 8.18
N ASN A 171 21.74 -9.75 8.80
CA ASN A 171 22.98 -9.29 8.16
C ASN A 171 23.20 -10.02 6.83
N ASP A 172 23.94 -9.40 5.91
CA ASP A 172 24.30 -10.01 4.63
C ASP A 172 24.71 -11.48 4.80
N SER A 173 24.22 -12.33 3.91
CA SER A 173 24.61 -13.74 3.91
C SER A 173 26.14 -13.83 3.78
N PRO A 174 26.85 -14.69 4.54
CA PRO A 174 28.31 -14.79 4.51
C PRO A 174 28.90 -15.11 3.12
N SER A 175 28.08 -15.48 2.14
CA SER A 175 28.47 -15.70 0.74
C SER A 175 28.46 -14.45 -0.16
N ASN A 176 27.97 -13.30 0.31
CA ASN A 176 27.86 -12.05 -0.48
C ASN A 176 28.74 -10.91 0.05
N ALA A 177 29.85 -11.23 0.71
CA ALA A 177 30.91 -10.25 0.92
C ALA A 177 31.47 -9.84 -0.45
N PHE A 178 31.57 -8.54 -0.69
CA PHE A 178 32.04 -7.85 -1.92
C PHE A 178 30.98 -7.48 -2.96
N ASP A 179 30.39 -6.31 -2.73
CA ASP A 179 29.97 -5.40 -3.81
C ASP A 179 30.08 -3.97 -3.25
N ASP A 180 31.29 -3.41 -3.33
CA ASP A 180 31.72 -2.05 -2.94
C ASP A 180 31.21 -0.96 -3.90
N THR A 181 30.01 -1.14 -4.47
CA THR A 181 29.36 -0.06 -5.20
C THR A 181 28.79 0.95 -4.20
N PRO A 182 29.06 2.27 -4.32
CA PRO A 182 28.40 3.27 -3.50
C PRO A 182 26.92 3.26 -3.88
N LYS A 183 26.11 2.53 -3.10
CA LYS A 183 24.66 2.50 -3.31
C LYS A 183 24.12 3.74 -2.64
N GLN A 184 23.73 4.70 -3.47
CA GLN A 184 22.79 5.72 -3.06
C GLN A 184 21.67 5.01 -2.28
N SER A 185 21.56 5.28 -0.97
CA SER A 185 20.52 4.66 -0.16
C SER A 185 19.20 4.91 -0.87
N PRO A 186 18.44 3.86 -1.23
CA PRO A 186 17.17 4.05 -1.90
C PRO A 186 16.34 4.99 -1.03
N ALA A 187 15.81 6.06 -1.61
CA ALA A 187 14.76 6.80 -0.94
C ALA A 187 13.60 5.82 -0.76
N PHE A 188 13.28 5.50 0.50
CA PHE A 188 12.12 4.69 0.85
C PHE A 188 10.98 5.65 1.21
N PRO A 189 10.07 5.96 0.26
CA PRO A 189 9.01 6.92 0.52
C PRO A 189 7.98 6.35 1.50
N PRO A 190 7.12 7.23 2.07
CA PRO A 190 5.98 6.80 2.86
C PRO A 190 5.05 5.90 2.05
N MET A 191 4.45 4.92 2.73
CA MET A 191 3.40 4.07 2.15
C MET A 191 2.17 4.88 1.76
N PHE A 192 1.59 4.58 0.60
CA PHE A 192 0.38 5.22 0.13
C PHE A 192 -0.85 4.70 0.87
N VAL A 193 -1.73 5.61 1.32
CA VAL A 193 -3.01 5.30 1.98
C VAL A 193 -4.15 6.02 1.26
N ALA A 194 -5.17 5.25 0.88
CA ALA A 194 -6.37 5.73 0.23
C ALA A 194 -7.56 4.80 0.54
N ASN A 195 -8.75 5.19 0.11
CA ASN A 195 -10.04 4.48 0.25
C ASN A 195 -10.51 4.26 1.71
N ILE A 196 -9.70 4.61 2.70
CA ILE A 196 -10.01 4.51 4.14
C ILE A 196 -9.85 5.84 4.89
N ASN A 197 -9.34 6.87 4.21
CA ASN A 197 -9.02 8.17 4.78
C ASN A 197 -9.74 9.33 4.07
N GLY A 198 -10.67 9.07 3.15
CA GLY A 198 -11.36 10.11 2.38
C GLY A 198 -10.68 10.54 1.07
N CYS A 199 -9.45 10.07 0.80
CA CYS A 199 -8.86 10.08 -0.55
C CYS A 199 -9.33 8.83 -1.29
N MET A 200 -10.19 9.01 -2.31
CA MET A 200 -10.84 7.93 -3.04
C MET A 200 -10.20 7.72 -4.41
N THR A 201 -9.68 6.50 -4.64
CA THR A 201 -9.13 6.08 -5.93
C THR A 201 -10.23 5.91 -6.99
N ARG A 202 -9.84 6.00 -8.27
CA ARG A 202 -10.76 5.76 -9.40
C ARG A 202 -10.93 4.27 -9.67
N GLU A 203 -12.11 3.87 -10.12
CA GLU A 203 -12.35 2.51 -10.61
C GLU A 203 -11.77 2.31 -12.02
N ASN A 204 -11.48 1.06 -12.37
CA ASN A 204 -11.01 0.58 -13.68
C ASN A 204 -9.60 1.00 -14.06
N VAL A 205 -8.82 1.57 -13.12
CA VAL A 205 -7.41 1.93 -13.36
C VAL A 205 -6.44 1.19 -12.44
N ASP A 206 -5.28 0.85 -12.98
CA ASP A 206 -4.11 0.42 -12.21
C ASP A 206 -3.40 1.69 -11.71
N ILE A 207 -3.66 2.12 -10.47
CA ILE A 207 -3.19 3.41 -9.96
C ILE A 207 -1.66 3.55 -10.02
N ARG A 208 -1.19 4.78 -10.25
CA ARG A 208 0.21 5.15 -10.05
C ARG A 208 0.38 5.74 -8.67
N PHE A 209 1.39 5.29 -7.94
CA PHE A 209 1.67 5.88 -6.63
C PHE A 209 2.38 7.22 -6.82
N PRO A 210 2.02 8.28 -6.05
CA PRO A 210 2.75 9.54 -6.10
C PRO A 210 4.23 9.37 -5.76
N TRP A 211 4.51 8.46 -4.84
CA TRP A 211 5.86 8.13 -4.37
C TRP A 211 6.07 6.61 -4.46
N PRO A 212 6.36 6.06 -5.65
CA PRO A 212 6.43 4.61 -5.84
C PRO A 212 7.75 4.00 -5.32
N GLY A 213 8.73 4.84 -4.98
CA GLY A 213 10.09 4.42 -4.66
C GLY A 213 10.91 4.10 -5.91
N SER A 214 12.11 3.57 -5.72
CA SER A 214 13.05 3.26 -6.82
C SER A 214 12.84 1.88 -7.46
N ILE A 215 12.08 0.99 -6.81
CA ILE A 215 11.83 -0.38 -7.29
C ILE A 215 10.35 -0.51 -7.65
N VAL A 216 10.06 -0.39 -8.94
CA VAL A 216 8.68 -0.40 -9.47
C VAL A 216 8.53 -1.49 -10.53
N GLU A 217 7.46 -2.28 -10.43
CA GLU A 217 7.12 -3.34 -11.37
C GLU A 217 5.78 -3.07 -12.06
N TYR A 218 5.68 -3.53 -13.31
CA TYR A 218 4.62 -3.18 -14.24
C TYR A 218 4.07 -4.42 -14.95
N ASN A 219 3.14 -5.12 -14.31
CA ASN A 219 2.63 -6.42 -14.79
C ASN A 219 1.24 -6.35 -15.43
N GLY A 220 0.55 -5.22 -15.28
CA GLY A 220 -0.79 -4.98 -15.81
C GLY A 220 -0.81 -4.54 -17.27
N ASN A 221 -2.02 -4.39 -17.81
CA ASN A 221 -2.22 -3.80 -19.12
C ASN A 221 -1.92 -2.29 -19.05
N ARG A 222 -0.96 -1.81 -19.86
CA ARG A 222 -0.59 -0.38 -19.92
C ARG A 222 -1.79 0.55 -20.14
N ASN A 223 -2.83 0.09 -20.85
CA ASN A 223 -4.03 0.90 -21.12
C ASN A 223 -4.88 1.16 -19.87
N ASN A 224 -4.73 0.36 -18.82
CA ASN A 224 -5.40 0.59 -17.55
C ASN A 224 -4.64 1.56 -16.65
N ARG A 225 -3.39 1.92 -16.98
CA ARG A 225 -2.55 2.77 -16.14
C ARG A 225 -2.74 4.25 -16.51
N PRO A 226 -3.09 5.12 -15.55
CA PRO A 226 -3.21 6.56 -15.79
C PRO A 226 -1.89 7.20 -16.24
N GLN A 227 -1.97 8.42 -16.79
CA GLN A 227 -0.80 9.25 -17.01
C GLN A 227 -0.19 9.69 -15.68
N GLU A 228 1.10 10.00 -15.68
CA GLU A 228 1.85 10.38 -14.47
C GLU A 228 1.34 11.68 -13.83
N SER A 229 0.82 12.61 -14.63
CA SER A 229 0.24 13.87 -14.16
C SER A 229 -1.19 13.72 -13.62
N GLU A 230 -1.82 12.55 -13.76
CA GLU A 230 -3.19 12.36 -13.25
C GLU A 230 -3.17 12.17 -11.73
N PRO A 231 -4.10 12.81 -11.00
CA PRO A 231 -4.19 12.62 -9.56
C PRO A 231 -4.56 11.17 -9.23
N VAL A 232 -3.83 10.57 -8.29
CA VAL A 232 -4.03 9.18 -7.85
C VAL A 232 -5.40 8.95 -7.20
N CYS A 233 -5.93 9.97 -6.53
CA CYS A 233 -7.23 9.94 -5.86
C CYS A 233 -7.88 11.33 -5.84
N SER A 234 -9.16 11.35 -5.49
CA SER A 234 -9.95 12.57 -5.25
C SER A 234 -10.47 12.61 -3.82
N GLY A 235 -10.64 13.80 -3.24
CA GLY A 235 -11.11 13.98 -1.86
C GLY A 235 -9.99 14.46 -0.94
N ASN A 236 -10.34 14.70 0.33
CA ASN A 236 -9.42 15.25 1.32
C ASN A 236 -9.09 14.17 2.36
N PRO A 237 -7.84 13.71 2.45
CA PRO A 237 -7.40 12.80 3.51
C PRO A 237 -7.72 13.35 4.91
N THR A 238 -8.41 12.57 5.74
CA THR A 238 -8.70 12.87 7.15
C THR A 238 -7.56 12.44 8.07
N PHE A 239 -6.70 11.53 7.61
CA PHE A 239 -5.44 11.14 8.23
C PHE A 239 -4.44 10.72 7.15
N ASP A 240 -3.16 10.68 7.55
CA ASP A 240 -2.01 10.41 6.68
C ASP A 240 -2.06 11.24 5.37
N PRO A 241 -2.08 12.59 5.49
CA PRO A 241 -2.13 13.44 4.32
C PRO A 241 -0.82 13.26 3.57
N ILE A 242 -0.89 12.55 2.44
CA ILE A 242 0.18 12.50 1.46
C ILE A 242 0.60 13.94 1.22
N GLN A 243 1.83 14.28 1.59
CA GLN A 243 2.41 15.55 1.19
C GLN A 243 2.60 15.45 -0.33
N VAL A 244 1.58 15.84 -1.09
CA VAL A 244 1.70 16.07 -2.53
C VAL A 244 2.39 17.44 -2.68
N THR A 245 3.61 17.54 -2.18
CA THR A 245 4.53 18.58 -2.63
C THR A 245 5.16 18.04 -3.90
N ASP A 246 4.77 18.65 -5.02
CA ASP A 246 5.43 18.53 -6.32
C ASP A 246 6.97 18.40 -6.13
N PRO A 247 7.70 17.54 -6.86
CA PRO A 247 9.16 17.40 -6.73
C PRO A 247 9.95 18.69 -7.04
N ALA A 248 9.28 19.80 -7.35
CA ALA A 248 9.87 21.05 -7.79
C ALA A 248 10.18 22.05 -6.66
N ASP A 249 9.78 21.82 -5.41
CA ASP A 249 10.01 22.81 -4.34
C ASP A 249 11.12 22.40 -3.36
N THR A 250 12.37 22.39 -3.87
CA THR A 250 13.53 22.63 -3.01
C THR A 250 13.72 24.14 -2.83
N GLY A 251 12.76 24.78 -2.17
CA GLY A 251 12.86 26.14 -1.66
C GLY A 251 13.10 26.11 -0.16
N ALA A 252 14.33 26.41 0.27
CA ALA A 252 14.72 26.49 1.67
C ALA A 252 13.76 27.39 2.48
N ALA A 253 12.94 26.80 3.35
CA ALA A 253 12.28 27.53 4.41
C ALA A 253 13.25 27.64 5.59
N ASP A 254 14.10 28.66 5.53
CA ASP A 254 14.97 29.01 6.63
C ASP A 254 14.10 29.48 7.81
N SER A 255 14.26 28.80 8.92
CA SER A 255 13.63 29.08 10.21
C SER A 255 14.19 30.40 10.74
N MET A 256 13.35 31.42 10.92
CA MET A 256 13.57 32.40 12.00
C MET A 256 12.26 32.71 12.73
N THR A 257 12.16 32.15 13.93
CA THR A 257 11.40 32.68 15.05
C THR A 257 12.05 33.98 15.55
N GLU A 258 11.30 35.08 15.62
CA GLU A 258 11.18 35.87 16.85
C GLU A 258 10.02 36.90 16.76
N ASN A 259 9.40 37.11 17.93
CA ASN A 259 8.15 37.84 18.17
C ASN A 259 8.45 39.32 18.54
N PRO A 260 7.51 40.17 19.01
CA PRO A 260 7.24 41.49 18.45
C PRO A 260 7.70 42.64 19.38
N HIS A 261 8.18 43.76 18.84
CA HIS A 261 8.14 45.01 19.62
C HIS A 261 8.21 46.28 18.77
N LEU A 262 7.36 47.23 19.14
CA LEU A 262 7.29 48.61 18.65
C LEU A 262 8.66 49.31 18.72
N THR A 263 8.98 50.14 17.73
CA THR A 263 9.11 51.61 17.88
C THR A 263 9.45 52.31 16.56
N SER A 264 8.87 53.49 16.38
CA SER A 264 9.13 54.48 15.34
C SER A 264 10.57 55.03 15.37
N CYS A 265 11.11 55.43 14.22
CA CYS A 265 11.74 56.76 14.04
C CYS A 265 12.08 57.04 12.55
N SER A 266 11.73 58.26 12.12
CA SER A 266 12.13 58.93 10.88
C SER A 266 13.64 59.21 10.81
N CYS A 267 14.20 59.27 9.60
CA CYS A 267 14.72 60.51 8.95
C CYS A 267 15.55 60.15 7.71
N GLY A 268 15.37 60.93 6.64
CA GLY A 268 16.11 60.80 5.39
C GLY A 268 17.33 61.71 5.27
N CYS A 269 18.10 61.45 4.20
CA CYS A 269 19.01 62.28 3.38
C CYS A 269 19.81 61.28 2.51
N GLN A 270 20.11 61.41 1.22
CA GLN A 270 20.24 62.55 0.30
C GLN A 270 20.27 62.02 -1.14
N GLY A 271 19.78 62.82 -2.10
CA GLY A 271 20.01 62.62 -3.53
C GLY A 271 19.44 63.78 -4.35
N ASN A 272 20.33 64.70 -4.75
CA ASN A 272 20.21 65.85 -5.68
C ASN A 272 19.00 66.79 -5.58
#